data_AF-W1YA53-F1
#
_entry.id   AF-W1YA53-F1
#
_cell.length_a   1.000
_cell.length_b   1.000
_cell.length_c   1.000
_cell.angle_alpha   90.00
_cell.angle_beta   90.00
_cell.angle_gamma   90.00
#
_symmetry.space_group_name_H-M   'P 1'
#
loop_
_entity.id
_entity.type
_entity.pdbx_description
1 polymer ?
#
loop_
_entity_poly.entity_id
_entity_poly.type
_entity_poly.pdbx_seq_one_letter_code
_entity_poly.pdbx_strand_id
1 'polypeptide(L)'
;QRMQLETIIEAYEEFSEFDTAEIGLIEPLRAMRLVYYLAWLMRRWADPAFPKNFPWLTGEDYWLRQTATFIEQAKVLQEPP
;
A
#
# COMPACT_ATOMS: atom_id res chain seq x y z
N GLN A 1 11.17 2.07 14.16
CA GLN A 1 10.36 2.69 13.08
C GLN A 1 10.36 4.21 13.18
N ARG A 2 9.99 4.83 14.32
CA ARG A 2 10.02 6.31 14.47
C ARG A 2 11.33 6.98 14.06
N MET A 3 12.47 6.48 14.56
CA MET A 3 13.79 6.99 14.17
C MET A 3 14.09 6.95 12.67
N GLN A 4 13.52 5.99 11.92
CA GLN A 4 13.71 5.92 10.46
C GLN A 4 12.84 6.94 9.72
N LEU A 5 11.60 7.14 10.18
CA LEU A 5 10.70 8.14 9.60
C LEU A 5 11.23 9.55 9.86
N GLU A 6 11.74 9.81 11.07
CA GLU A 6 12.37 11.08 11.44
C GLU A 6 13.55 11.41 10.52
N THR A 7 14.46 10.46 10.28
CA THR A 7 15.58 10.68 9.35
C THR A 7 15.11 10.98 7.93
N ILE A 8 14.02 10.35 7.46
CA ILE A 8 13.47 10.61 6.12
C ILE A 8 12.86 12.02 6.06
N ILE A 9 12.11 12.42 7.09
CA ILE A 9 11.52 13.76 7.17
C ILE A 9 12.62 14.82 7.22
N GLU A 10 13.64 14.65 8.07
CA GLU A 10 14.78 15.57 8.18
C GLU A 10 15.47 15.78 6.82
N ALA A 11 15.75 14.69 6.09
CA ALA A 11 16.35 14.78 4.77
C ALA A 11 15.42 15.39 3.71
N TYR A 12 14.10 15.23 3.84
CA TYR A 12 13.12 15.85 2.95
C TYR A 12 13.03 17.37 3.20
N GLU A 13 13.09 17.78 4.46
CA GLU A 13 13.04 19.19 4.88
C GLU A 13 14.24 20.02 4.43
N GLU A 14 15.34 19.39 3.99
CA GLU A 14 16.41 20.08 3.26
C GLU A 14 15.93 20.71 1.94
N PHE A 15 14.81 20.24 1.38
CA PHE A 15 14.27 20.68 0.09
C PHE A 15 12.91 21.39 0.19
N SER A 16 12.05 21.01 1.13
CA SER A 16 10.70 21.56 1.30
C SER A 16 10.17 21.34 2.71
N GLU A 17 9.45 22.31 3.27
CA GLU A 17 8.75 22.16 4.56
C GLU A 17 7.80 20.96 4.54
N PHE A 18 7.76 20.21 5.64
CA PHE A 18 6.91 19.02 5.78
C PHE A 18 5.81 19.26 6.83
N ASP A 19 4.55 19.10 6.44
CA ASP A 19 3.42 19.14 7.38
C ASP A 19 3.28 17.79 8.11
N THR A 20 3.61 17.78 9.40
CA THR A 20 3.49 16.58 10.25
C THR A 20 2.09 15.98 10.31
N ALA A 21 1.02 16.75 10.02
CA ALA A 21 -0.33 16.20 9.92
C ALA A 21 -0.48 15.19 8.76
N GLU A 22 0.36 15.29 7.72
CA GLU A 22 0.37 14.37 6.58
C GLU A 22 0.85 12.96 6.95
N ILE A 23 1.54 12.77 8.09
CA ILE A 23 1.90 11.44 8.60
C ILE A 23 0.63 10.59 8.81
N GLY A 24 -0.46 11.20 9.27
CA GLY A 24 -1.75 10.54 9.43
C GLY A 24 -2.36 10.03 8.12
N LEU A 25 -1.88 10.49 6.96
CA LEU A 25 -2.33 10.05 5.63
C LEU A 25 -1.60 8.80 5.13
N ILE A 26 -0.48 8.41 5.76
CA ILE A 26 0.36 7.29 5.29
C ILE A 26 -0.46 5.98 5.21
N GLU A 27 -1.12 5.60 6.31
CA GLU A 27 -1.88 4.34 6.38
C GLU A 27 -3.14 4.37 5.50
N PRO A 28 -3.97 5.43 5.50
CA PRO A 28 -5.10 5.56 4.58
C PRO A 28 -4.69 5.46 3.10
N LEU A 29 -3.65 6.19 2.68
CA LEU A 29 -3.18 6.17 1.30
C LEU A 29 -2.56 4.82 0.93
N ARG A 30 -1.87 4.15 1.85
CA ARG A 30 -1.38 2.77 1.64
C ARG A 30 -2.53 1.81 1.41
N ALA A 31 -3.58 1.86 2.22
CA ALA A 31 -4.76 1.01 2.06
C ALA A 31 -5.44 1.23 0.70
N MET A 32 -5.64 2.50 0.30
CA MET A 32 -6.17 2.83 -1.02
C MET A 32 -5.30 2.27 -2.14
N ARG A 33 -3.96 2.41 -2.04
CA ARG A 33 -3.02 1.88 -3.02
C ARG A 33 -3.15 0.37 -3.20
N LEU A 34 -3.30 -0.39 -2.11
CA LEU A 34 -3.46 -1.85 -2.17
C LEU A 34 -4.74 -2.23 -2.95
N VAL A 35 -5.86 -1.58 -2.65
CA VAL A 35 -7.15 -1.83 -3.33
C VAL A 35 -7.08 -1.43 -4.80
N TYR A 36 -6.55 -0.24 -5.10
CA TYR A 36 -6.46 0.26 -6.47
C TYR A 36 -5.51 -0.55 -7.34
N TYR A 37 -4.42 -1.07 -6.78
CA TYR A 37 -3.53 -1.96 -7.51
C TYR A 37 -4.23 -3.24 -7.94
N LEU A 38 -4.99 -3.88 -7.05
CA LEU A 38 -5.79 -5.05 -7.38
C LEU A 38 -6.88 -4.74 -8.41
N ALA A 39 -7.60 -3.63 -8.23
CA ALA A 39 -8.64 -3.20 -9.15
C ALA A 39 -8.06 -2.95 -10.56
N TRP A 40 -6.87 -2.36 -10.65
CA TRP A 40 -6.17 -2.15 -11.91
C TRP A 40 -5.82 -3.48 -12.60
N LEU A 41 -5.33 -4.47 -11.86
CA LEU A 41 -5.08 -5.82 -12.39
C LEU A 41 -6.35 -6.48 -12.90
N MET A 42 -7.41 -6.49 -12.08
CA MET A 42 -8.67 -7.16 -12.41
C MET A 42 -9.36 -6.55 -13.64
N ARG A 43 -9.40 -5.20 -13.72
CA ARG A 43 -10.02 -4.49 -14.86
C ARG A 43 -9.33 -4.78 -16.20
N ARG A 44 -8.06 -5.16 -16.16
CA ARG A 44 -7.24 -5.43 -17.35
C ARG A 44 -7.03 -6.92 -17.59
N TRP A 45 -7.68 -7.80 -16.84
CA TRP A 45 -7.39 -9.23 -16.91
C TRP A 45 -7.67 -9.86 -18.30
N ALA A 46 -8.58 -9.27 -19.07
CA ALA A 46 -8.86 -9.72 -20.44
C ALA A 46 -7.73 -9.42 -21.44
N ASP A 47 -6.81 -8.50 -21.13
CA ASP A 47 -5.60 -8.25 -21.93
C ASP A 47 -4.65 -9.45 -21.77
N PRO A 48 -4.28 -10.16 -22.86
CA PRO A 48 -3.43 -11.35 -22.79
C PRO A 48 -2.07 -11.14 -22.12
N ALA A 49 -1.59 -9.89 -22.05
CA ALA A 49 -0.36 -9.56 -21.33
C ALA A 49 -0.51 -9.76 -19.80
N PHE A 50 -1.71 -9.66 -19.24
CA PHE A 50 -1.92 -9.69 -17.79
C PHE A 50 -1.80 -11.11 -17.22
N PRO A 51 -2.52 -12.13 -17.71
CA PRO A 51 -2.32 -13.50 -17.24
C PRO A 51 -0.87 -13.99 -17.37
N LYS A 52 -0.16 -13.54 -18.42
CA LYS A 52 1.24 -13.89 -18.65
C LYS A 52 2.20 -13.27 -17.62
N ASN A 53 2.02 -11.99 -17.29
CA ASN A 53 2.93 -11.26 -16.41
C ASN A 53 2.51 -11.32 -14.93
N PHE A 54 1.25 -11.66 -14.64
CA PHE A 54 0.69 -11.77 -13.30
C PHE A 54 0.02 -13.14 -13.07
N PRO A 55 0.70 -14.28 -13.36
CA PRO A 55 0.11 -15.61 -13.27
C PRO A 55 -0.27 -15.99 -11.82
N TRP A 56 0.36 -15.35 -10.84
CA TRP A 56 0.06 -15.53 -9.42
C TRP A 56 -1.32 -15.00 -9.02
N LEU A 57 -1.95 -14.14 -9.82
CA LEU A 57 -3.25 -13.53 -9.48
C LEU A 57 -4.39 -14.56 -9.41
N THR A 58 -4.25 -15.72 -10.07
CA THR A 58 -5.22 -16.81 -10.01
C THR A 58 -4.89 -17.86 -8.95
N GLY A 59 -3.75 -17.74 -8.25
CA GLY A 59 -3.32 -18.69 -7.23
C GLY A 59 -4.02 -18.47 -5.90
N GLU A 60 -4.50 -19.54 -5.26
CA GLU A 60 -5.15 -19.49 -3.94
C GLU A 60 -4.23 -18.91 -2.85
N ASP A 61 -2.97 -19.36 -2.81
CA ASP A 61 -1.96 -18.88 -1.84
C ASP A 61 -1.73 -17.37 -1.91
N TYR A 62 -1.91 -16.77 -3.09
CA TYR A 62 -1.82 -15.32 -3.24
C TYR A 62 -2.98 -14.63 -2.52
N TRP A 63 -4.21 -15.09 -2.74
CA TRP A 63 -5.41 -14.51 -2.12
C TRP A 63 -5.47 -14.74 -0.61
N LEU A 64 -4.97 -15.87 -0.10
CA LEU A 64 -4.81 -16.09 1.34
C LEU A 64 -3.88 -15.03 1.95
N ARG A 65 -2.71 -14.81 1.34
CA ARG A 65 -1.77 -13.76 1.79
C ARG A 65 -2.35 -12.36 1.65
N GLN A 66 -3.00 -12.06 0.53
CA GLN A 66 -3.61 -10.76 0.26
C GLN A 66 -4.71 -10.44 1.28
N THR A 67 -5.50 -11.43 1.67
CA THR A 67 -6.53 -11.29 2.71
C THR A 67 -5.90 -10.99 4.06
N ALA A 68 -4.84 -11.72 4.43
CA ALA A 68 -4.09 -11.45 5.66
C ALA A 68 -3.51 -10.02 5.67
N THR A 69 -2.93 -9.56 4.55
CA THR A 69 -2.46 -8.18 4.39
C THR A 69 -3.58 -7.16 4.59
N PHE A 70 -4.77 -7.37 4.04
CA PHE A 70 -5.89 -6.44 4.23
C PHE A 70 -6.41 -6.44 5.66
N ILE A 71 -6.43 -7.58 6.35
CA ILE A 71 -6.82 -7.66 7.76
C ILE A 71 -5.84 -6.86 8.62
N GLU A 72 -4.53 -7.04 8.41
CA GLU A 72 -3.52 -6.27 9.16
C GLU A 72 -3.59 -4.78 8.83
N GLN A 73 -3.74 -4.41 7.56
CA GLN A 73 -3.90 -3.00 7.18
C GLN A 73 -5.15 -2.38 7.83
N ALA A 74 -6.25 -3.12 7.92
CA ALA A 74 -7.46 -2.64 8.58
C ALA A 74 -7.26 -2.41 10.08
N LYS A 75 -6.44 -3.23 10.76
CA LYS A 75 -6.07 -3.00 12.17
C LYS A 75 -5.25 -1.72 12.31
N VAL A 76 -4.21 -1.56 11.48
CA VAL A 76 -3.33 -0.37 11.52
C VAL A 76 -4.11 0.92 11.27
N LEU A 77 -5.13 0.91 10.40
CA LEU A 77 -6.00 2.08 10.18
C LEU A 77 -6.82 2.51 11.40
N GLN A 78 -7.01 1.62 12.38
CA GLN A 78 -7.72 1.93 13.63
C GLN A 78 -6.76 2.43 14.72
N GLU A 79 -5.45 2.32 14.51
CA GLU A 79 -4.44 2.83 15.42
C GLU A 79 -4.18 4.33 15.15
N PRO A 80 -3.86 5.12 16.18
CA PRO A 80 -3.40 6.49 15.96
C PRO A 80 -2.05 6.48 15.20
N PRO A 81 -1.80 7.48 14.34
CA PRO A 81 -0.51 7.63 13.65
C PRO A 81 0.67 7.90 14.59
#